data_AF-A0A2S6GL61-F1
#
_entry.id   AF-A0A2S6GL61-F1
#
_cell.length_a   1.000
_cell.length_b   1.000
_cell.length_c   1.000
_cell.angle_alpha   90.00
_cell.angle_beta   90.00
_cell.angle_gamma   90.00
#
_symmetry.space_group_name_H-M   'P 1'
#
loop_
_entity.id
_entity.type
_entity.pdbx_description
1 polymer ?
#
loop_
_entity_poly.entity_id
_entity_poly.type
_entity_poly.pdbx_seq_one_letter_code
_entity_poly.pdbx_strand_id
1 'polypeptide(L)' 'MKRPEASWRKSSRCGTANCVEVAFLNPTTVLTRDSKQNEGPALRFGHTEWQKFLSEV' A
#
# COMPACT_ATOMS: atom_id res chain seq x y z
N MET A 1 16.00 16.21 5.59
CA MET A 1 15.14 15.76 4.49
C MET A 1 13.85 15.17 5.09
N LYS A 2 12.69 15.76 4.81
CA LYS A 2 11.39 15.22 5.26
C LYS A 2 11.00 14.10 4.31
N ARG A 3 10.79 12.88 4.82
CA ARG A 3 10.18 11.81 4.02
C ARG A 3 8.72 12.18 3.74
N PRO A 4 8.22 12.00 2.51
CA PRO A 4 6.80 12.20 2.25
C PRO A 4 5.99 11.26 3.16
N GLU A 5 4.93 11.80 3.76
CA GLU A 5 4.06 11.05 4.65
C GLU A 5 3.14 10.15 3.82
N ALA A 6 3.12 8.86 4.13
CA ALA A 6 2.29 7.90 3.40
C ALA A 6 0.83 8.03 3.84
N SER A 7 -0.03 8.46 2.91
CA SER A 7 -1.49 8.50 3.13
C SER A 7 -2.10 7.12 2.90
N TRP A 8 -2.17 6.32 3.97
CA TRP A 8 -2.69 4.94 3.92
C TRP A 8 -4.19 4.88 3.71
N ARG A 9 -4.61 3.99 2.82
CA ARG A 9 -6.02 3.70 2.53
C ARG A 9 -6.31 2.22 2.77
N LYS A 10 -7.33 1.98 3.60
CA LYS A 10 -7.92 0.66 3.84
C LYS A 10 -9.24 0.56 3.07
N SER A 11 -9.53 -0.60 2.50
CA SER A 11 -10.81 -0.86 1.83
C SER A 11 -11.97 -0.80 2.82
N SER A 12 -13.11 -0.22 2.43
CA SER A 12 -14.34 -0.25 3.23
C SER A 12 -14.95 -1.65 3.35
N ARG A 13 -14.53 -2.60 2.49
CA ARG A 13 -14.90 -4.02 2.56
C ARG A 13 -13.99 -4.84 3.47
N CYS A 14 -12.96 -4.22 4.06
CA CYS A 14 -12.12 -4.87 5.04
C CYS A 14 -12.94 -5.21 6.29
N GLY A 15 -12.95 -6.50 6.65
CA GLY A 15 -13.57 -6.98 7.88
C GLY A 15 -12.63 -6.87 9.08
N THR A 16 -12.71 -7.84 9.99
CA THR A 16 -11.98 -7.83 11.26
C THR A 16 -10.51 -8.27 11.15
N ALA A 17 -10.08 -8.89 10.06
CA ALA A 17 -8.72 -9.42 9.93
C ALA A 17 -8.22 -9.52 8.47
N ASN A 18 -6.89 -9.62 8.33
CA ASN A 18 -6.15 -9.95 7.11
C ASN A 18 -6.34 -8.95 5.96
N CYS A 19 -6.43 -7.66 6.29
CA CYS A 19 -6.58 -6.62 5.30
C CYS A 19 -5.25 -6.00 4.91
N VAL A 20 -5.16 -5.57 3.66
CA VAL A 20 -4.02 -4.81 3.14
C VAL A 20 -4.41 -3.34 3.05
N GLU A 21 -3.49 -2.47 3.48
CA GLU A 21 -3.57 -1.03 3.24
C GLU A 21 -2.61 -0.64 2.12
N VAL A 22 -3.00 0.35 1.33
CA VAL A 22 -2.22 0.86 0.20
C VAL A 22 -1.99 2.36 0.35
N ALA A 23 -0.79 2.85 0.04
CA ALA A 23 -0.48 4.27 -0.02
C ALA A 23 0.30 4.61 -1.29
N PHE A 24 -0.07 5.72 -1.95
CA PHE A 24 0.71 6.29 -3.05
C PHE A 24 1.66 7.33 -2.46
N LEU A 25 2.95 6.97 -2.33
CA LEU A 25 3.94 7.84 -1.70
C LEU A 25 4.35 9.00 -2.62
N ASN A 26 4.39 8.73 -3.92
CA ASN A 26 4.68 9.67 -5.00
C ASN A 26 4.22 9.04 -6.34
N PRO A 27 4.30 9.74 -7.49
CA PRO A 27 3.82 9.22 -8.77
C PRO A 27 4.44 7.88 -9.23
N THR A 28 5.60 7.49 -8.69
CA THR A 28 6.32 6.27 -9.11
C THR A 28 6.31 5.16 -8.07
N THR A 29 5.80 5.43 -6.86
CA THR A 29 5.96 4.54 -5.71
C THR A 29 4.61 4.24 -5.05
N VAL A 30 4.28 2.96 -5.00
CA VAL A 30 3.15 2.42 -4.24
C VAL A 30 3.67 1.61 -3.07
N LEU A 31 3.08 1.80 -1.89
CA LEU A 31 3.37 1.04 -0.69
C LEU A 31 2.18 0.16 -0.34
N THR A 32 2.43 -1.06 0.12
CA THR A 32 1.41 -1.91 0.74
C THR A 32 1.88 -2.43 2.08
N ARG A 33 0.96 -2.59 3.03
CA ARG A 33 1.25 -3.19 4.35
C ARG A 33 0.07 -3.98 4.88
N ASP A 34 0.35 -4.91 5.80
CA ASP A 34 -0.68 -5.59 6.58
C ASP A 34 -1.31 -4.62 7.59
N SER A 35 -2.64 -4.53 7.60
CA SER A 35 -3.42 -3.70 8.54
C SER A 35 -3.27 -4.08 10.01
N LYS A 36 -2.67 -5.22 10.32
CA LYS A 36 -2.34 -5.65 11.68
C LYS A 36 -0.93 -5.20 12.09
N GLN A 37 -0.08 -4.86 11.13
CA GLN A 37 1.32 -4.50 11.33
C GLN A 37 1.55 -3.05 10.89
N ASN A 38 0.82 -2.11 11.51
CA ASN A 38 0.85 -0.70 11.12
C ASN A 38 2.26 -0.09 11.21
N GLU A 39 3.04 -0.53 12.20
CA GLU A 39 4.44 -0.12 12.43
C GLU A 39 5.46 -1.05 11.73
N GLY A 40 4.98 -2.07 11.00
CA GLY A 40 5.80 -3.03 10.29
C GLY A 40 6.34 -2.50 8.95
N PRO A 41 7.28 -3.23 8.33
CA PRO A 41 7.81 -2.86 7.03
C PRO A 41 6.72 -2.92 5.95
N ALA A 42 6.65 -1.87 5.13
CA ALA A 42 5.82 -1.84 3.94
C ALA A 42 6.55 -2.47 2.74
N LEU A 43 5.83 -3.23 1.92
CA LEU A 43 6.29 -3.62 0.59
C LEU A 43 6.20 -2.39 -0.33
N ARG A 44 7.17 -2.28 -1.24
CA ARG A 44 7.28 -1.13 -2.15
C ARG A 44 7.28 -1.62 -3.59
N PHE A 45 6.38 -1.05 -4.38
CA PHE A 45 6.21 -1.35 -5.80
C PHE A 45 6.48 -0.10 -6.64
N GLY A 46 7.04 -0.30 -7.82
CA GLY A 46 6.99 0.70 -8.88
C GLY A 46 5.57 0.85 -9.43
N HIS A 47 5.24 2.01 -10.00
CA HIS A 47 3.93 2.25 -10.62
C HIS A 47 3.58 1.20 -11.69
N THR A 48 4.53 0.85 -12.57
CA THR A 48 4.32 -0.15 -13.63
C THR A 48 4.10 -1.56 -13.06
N GLU A 49 4.86 -1.94 -12.03
CA GLU A 49 4.69 -3.24 -11.36
C GLU A 49 3.32 -3.32 -10.67
N TRP A 50 2.91 -2.23 -10.03
CA TRP A 50 1.60 -2.12 -9.41
C TRP A 50 0.45 -2.24 -10.43
N GLN A 51 0.56 -1.57 -11.57
CA GLN A 51 -0.42 -1.69 -12.66
C GLN A 51 -0.49 -3.12 -13.20
N LYS A 52 0.67 -3.75 -13.41
CA LYS A 52 0.75 -5.15 -13.85
C LYS A 52 0.07 -6.07 -12.83
N PHE A 53 0.40 -5.94 -11.55
CA PHE A 53 -0.23 -6.68 -10.46
C PHE A 53 -1.76 -6.55 -10.48
N LEU A 54 -2.30 -5.34 -10.67
CA LEU A 54 -3.74 -5.12 -10.75
C LEU A 54 -4.40 -5.69 -12.01
N SER A 55 -3.64 -5.90 -13.09
CA SER A 55 -4.16 -6.47 -14.35
C SER A 55 -4.14 -8.00 -14.40
N GLU A 56 -3.51 -8.65 -13.43
CA GLU A 56 -3.38 -10.12 -13.37
C GLU A 56 -4.48 -10.80 -12.53
N VAL A 57 -5.52 -10.06 -12.12
CA VAL A 57 -6.62 -10.55 -11.25
C VAL A 57 -7.98 -10.39 -11.91
#